data_AF-A0A2G9SQF7-F1
#
_entry.id   AF-A0A2G9SQF7-F1
#
_cell.length_a   1.000
_cell.length_b   1.000
_cell.length_c   1.000
_cell.angle_alpha   90.00
_cell.angle_beta   90.00
_cell.angle_gamma   90.00
#
_symmetry.space_group_name_H-M   'P 1'
#
loop_
_entity.id
_entity.type
_entity.pdbx_description
1 polymer ?
#
loop_
_entity_poly.entity_id
_entity_poly.type
_entity_poly.pdbx_seq_one_letter_code
_entity_poly.pdbx_strand_id
1 'polypeptide(L)'
;MKDSFGAEDTMSVGIVIERLNRKPVLQQPKDVVAKIGQPFEIQLSAIDEDKEDQLTFSATGLPAGITLSADGKLAFTPEDAQSGSYT
;
A
#
# COMPACT_ATOMS: atom_id res chain seq x y z
N MET A 1 31.59 24.59 -27.16
CA MET A 1 32.85 25.26 -27.49
C MET A 1 32.57 26.47 -28.37
N LYS A 2 33.38 27.53 -28.25
CA LYS A 2 33.25 28.73 -29.08
C LYS A 2 34.63 29.13 -29.58
N ASP A 3 34.74 29.46 -30.86
CA ASP A 3 35.99 29.93 -31.45
C ASP A 3 36.14 31.46 -31.36
N SER A 4 37.33 31.96 -31.70
CA SER A 4 37.69 33.37 -31.66
C SER A 4 36.99 34.25 -32.71
N PHE A 5 36.25 33.65 -33.65
CA PHE A 5 35.42 34.35 -34.63
C PHE A 5 33.93 34.29 -34.28
N GLY A 6 33.59 33.68 -33.14
CA GLY A 6 32.26 33.66 -32.57
C GLY A 6 31.40 32.46 -33.01
N ALA A 7 31.95 31.52 -33.77
CA ALA A 7 31.24 30.29 -34.09
C ALA A 7 31.17 29.38 -32.86
N GLU A 8 29.99 28.81 -32.60
CA GLU A 8 29.72 27.96 -31.45
C GLU A 8 29.38 26.55 -31.91
N ASP A 9 29.83 25.57 -31.13
CA ASP A 9 29.40 24.18 -31.23
C ASP A 9 28.97 23.73 -29.83
N THR A 10 27.84 23.07 -29.72
CA THR A 10 27.30 22.59 -28.44
C THR A 10 26.98 21.12 -28.53
N MET A 11 27.37 20.37 -27.50
CA MET A 11 27.02 18.97 -27.35
C MET A 11 26.25 18.82 -26.03
N SER A 12 25.11 18.14 -26.11
CA SER A 12 24.32 17.79 -24.94
C SER A 12 24.58 16.33 -24.56
N VAL A 13 24.72 16.07 -23.27
CA VAL A 13 24.68 14.72 -22.71
C VAL A 13 23.27 14.49 -22.14
N GLY A 14 22.63 13.40 -22.56
CA GLY A 14 21.40 12.92 -21.93
C GLY A 14 21.74 12.15 -20.66
N ILE A 15 21.26 12.60 -19.51
CA ILE A 15 21.29 11.84 -18.26
C ILE A 15 19.87 11.37 -17.98
N VAL A 16 19.69 10.05 -17.83
CA VAL A 16 18.42 9.46 -17.39
C VAL A 16 18.59 9.00 -15.95
N ILE A 17 17.70 9.48 -15.06
CA ILE A 17 17.59 9.00 -13.68
C ILE A 17 16.36 8.12 -13.62
N GLU A 18 16.54 6.82 -13.44
CA GLU A 18 15.45 5.88 -13.26
C GLU A 18 15.03 5.81 -11.80
N ARG A 19 13.73 5.70 -11.54
CA ARG A 19 13.21 5.42 -10.20
C ARG A 19 13.19 3.91 -9.99
N LEU A 20 13.81 3.45 -8.91
CA LEU A 20 13.64 2.08 -8.46
C LEU A 20 12.32 1.98 -7.69
N ASN A 21 11.40 1.16 -8.16
CA ASN A 21 10.18 0.85 -7.41
C ASN A 21 10.52 0.00 -6.17
N ARG A 22 10.09 0.43 -5.00
CA ARG A 22 10.26 -0.30 -3.74
C ARG A 22 8.94 -0.96 -3.34
N LYS A 23 9.05 -2.02 -2.54
CA LYS A 23 7.87 -2.73 -2.04
C LYS A 23 7.29 -1.98 -0.84
N PRO A 24 5.96 -1.85 -0.73
CA PRO A 24 5.34 -1.35 0.49
C PRO A 24 5.56 -2.33 1.64
N VAL A 25 5.65 -1.80 2.86
CA VAL A 25 5.78 -2.57 4.09
C VAL A 25 4.49 -2.45 4.88
N LEU A 26 3.77 -3.57 5.01
CA LEU A 26 2.56 -3.64 5.85
C LEU A 26 2.93 -3.44 7.31
N GLN A 27 2.22 -2.54 7.99
CA GLN A 27 2.34 -2.41 9.44
C GLN A 27 1.47 -3.47 10.10
N GLN A 28 2.01 -4.15 11.11
CA GLN A 28 1.27 -5.17 11.83
C GLN A 28 0.01 -4.54 12.47
N PRO A 29 -1.21 -5.00 12.09
CA PRO A 29 -2.41 -4.54 12.74
C PRO A 29 -2.48 -5.07 14.17
N LYS A 30 -3.24 -4.40 15.03
CA LYS A 30 -3.50 -4.89 16.38
C LYS A 30 -4.39 -6.13 16.31
N ASP A 31 -4.11 -7.11 17.17
CA ASP A 31 -5.00 -8.24 17.39
C ASP A 31 -6.36 -7.74 17.91
N VAL A 32 -7.44 -8.33 17.41
CA VAL A 32 -8.80 -7.98 17.80
C VAL A 32 -9.49 -9.19 18.41
N VAL A 33 -10.02 -9.00 19.62
CA VAL A 33 -10.98 -9.92 20.23
C VAL A 33 -12.38 -9.42 19.88
N ALA A 34 -12.98 -10.03 18.88
CA ALA A 34 -14.32 -9.68 18.44
C ALA A 34 -15.39 -10.39 19.27
N LYS A 35 -16.54 -9.73 19.47
CA LYS A 35 -17.71 -10.32 20.14
C LYS A 35 -18.79 -10.60 19.11
N ILE A 36 -19.46 -11.75 19.25
CA ILE A 36 -20.57 -12.13 18.38
C ILE A 36 -21.64 -11.02 18.39
N GLY A 37 -22.12 -10.67 17.19
CA GLY A 37 -23.11 -9.62 16.95
C GLY A 37 -22.59 -8.19 17.11
N GLN A 38 -21.33 -7.99 17.50
CA GLN A 38 -20.76 -6.65 17.65
C GLN A 38 -19.89 -6.30 16.44
N PRO A 39 -20.24 -5.24 15.69
CA PRO A 39 -19.42 -4.80 14.56
C PRO A 39 -18.07 -4.27 15.07
N PHE A 40 -17.03 -4.51 14.28
CA PHE A 40 -15.75 -3.84 14.45
C PHE A 40 -15.16 -3.43 13.10
N GLU A 41 -14.24 -2.47 13.16
CA GLU A 41 -13.49 -1.97 12.02
C GLU A 41 -12.01 -1.86 12.38
N ILE A 42 -11.13 -2.25 11.45
CA ILE A 42 -9.69 -2.09 11.54
C ILE A 42 -9.23 -1.34 10.28
N GLN A 43 -8.46 -0.28 10.47
CA GLN A 43 -7.75 0.36 9.37
C GLN A 43 -6.36 -0.27 9.24
N LEU A 44 -6.12 -0.95 8.11
CA LEU A 44 -4.77 -1.40 7.75
C LEU A 44 -3.94 -0.21 7.28
N SER A 45 -2.63 -0.27 7.53
CA SER A 45 -1.68 0.73 7.11
C SER A 45 -0.41 0.08 6.58
N ALA A 46 0.22 0.72 5.62
CA ALA A 46 1.49 0.32 5.05
C ALA A 46 2.34 1.58 4.79
N ILE A 47 3.66 1.41 4.79
CA ILE A 47 4.61 2.47 4.44
C ILE A 47 5.23 2.11 3.10
N ASP A 48 5.25 3.08 2.18
CA ASP A 48 6.03 3.01 0.96
C ASP A 48 7.00 4.19 0.91
N GLU A 49 8.24 3.93 0.50
CA GLU A 49 9.22 4.98 0.29
C GLU A 49 8.99 5.74 -1.03
N ASP A 50 8.27 5.13 -1.97
CA ASP A 50 7.74 5.73 -3.19
C ASP A 50 6.39 6.40 -2.90
N LYS A 51 6.42 7.59 -2.28
CA LYS A 51 5.22 8.32 -1.80
C LYS A 51 4.19 8.70 -2.87
N GLU A 52 4.57 8.62 -4.14
CA GLU A 52 3.68 8.89 -5.29
C GLU A 52 2.81 7.66 -5.64
N ASP A 53 3.18 6.48 -5.12
CA ASP A 53 2.51 5.23 -5.44
C ASP A 53 1.22 5.09 -4.62
N GLN A 54 0.15 4.69 -5.30
CA GLN A 54 -1.12 4.39 -4.65
C GLN A 54 -1.09 2.94 -4.13
N LEU A 55 -1.25 2.79 -2.82
CA LEU A 55 -1.35 1.47 -2.19
C LEU A 55 -2.77 0.92 -2.28
N THR A 56 -2.89 -0.37 -2.60
CA THR A 56 -4.16 -1.11 -2.58
C THR A 56 -4.01 -2.35 -1.70
N PHE A 57 -5.01 -2.58 -0.84
CA PHE A 57 -5.04 -3.72 0.07
C PHE A 57 -5.93 -4.84 -0.48
N SER A 58 -5.51 -6.09 -0.25
CA SER A 58 -6.27 -7.28 -0.56
C SER A 58 -5.94 -8.40 0.43
N ALA A 59 -6.88 -9.30 0.64
CA ALA A 59 -6.73 -10.44 1.54
C ALA A 59 -7.48 -11.65 0.98
N THR A 60 -7.04 -12.84 1.37
CA THR A 60 -7.69 -14.11 1.02
C THR A 60 -7.91 -14.91 2.30
N GLY A 61 -8.85 -15.87 2.27
CA GLY A 61 -9.14 -16.69 3.45
C GLY A 61 -9.87 -15.97 4.58
N LEU A 62 -10.43 -14.78 4.32
CA LEU A 62 -11.23 -14.07 5.30
C LEU A 62 -12.49 -14.90 5.67
N PRO A 63 -12.89 -14.91 6.95
CA PRO A 63 -14.20 -15.40 7.37
C PRO A 63 -15.33 -14.80 6.52
N ALA A 64 -16.40 -15.57 6.33
CA ALA A 64 -17.59 -15.07 5.64
C ALA A 64 -18.09 -13.77 6.31
N GLY A 65 -18.52 -12.79 5.51
CA GLY A 65 -19.02 -11.52 6.02
C GLY A 65 -17.94 -10.49 6.40
N ILE A 66 -16.65 -10.82 6.40
CA ILE A 66 -15.60 -9.80 6.44
C ILE A 66 -15.54 -9.08 5.09
N THR A 67 -15.44 -7.77 5.13
CA THR A 67 -15.15 -6.93 3.96
C THR A 67 -13.80 -6.24 4.14
N LEU A 68 -13.04 -6.14 3.04
CA LEU A 68 -11.82 -5.34 2.96
C LEU A 68 -11.93 -4.43 1.73
N SER A 69 -11.90 -3.12 1.94
CA SER A 69 -11.82 -2.14 0.87
C SER A 69 -10.38 -1.93 0.38
N ALA A 70 -10.25 -1.36 -0.82
CA ALA A 70 -8.95 -1.09 -1.44
C ALA A 70 -8.05 -0.13 -0.62
N ASP A 71 -8.65 0.76 0.18
CA ASP A 71 -7.95 1.68 1.08
C ASP A 71 -7.60 1.05 2.45
N GLY A 72 -7.86 -0.25 2.63
CA GLY A 72 -7.41 -0.99 3.81
C GLY A 72 -8.39 -1.03 4.98
N LYS A 73 -9.64 -0.58 4.81
CA LYS A 73 -10.66 -0.73 5.86
C LYS A 73 -11.20 -2.15 5.87
N LEU A 74 -10.89 -2.88 6.95
CA LEU A 74 -11.45 -4.19 7.25
C LEU A 74 -12.63 -4.04 8.20
N ALA A 75 -13.81 -4.52 7.81
CA ALA A 75 -15.02 -4.42 8.61
C ALA A 75 -15.72 -5.78 8.72
N PHE A 76 -16.23 -6.09 9.92
CA PHE A 76 -16.86 -7.36 10.22
C PHE A 76 -17.85 -7.26 11.39
N THR A 77 -18.92 -8.05 11.32
CA THR A 77 -19.82 -8.35 12.44
C THR A 77 -19.85 -9.88 12.61
N PRO A 78 -19.19 -10.44 13.64
CA PRO A 78 -19.12 -11.89 13.79
C PRO A 78 -20.49 -12.51 14.09
N GLU A 79 -20.75 -13.65 13.49
CA GLU A 79 -21.88 -14.54 13.74
C GLU A 79 -21.41 -15.78 14.53
N ASP A 80 -22.36 -16.51 15.12
CA ASP A 80 -22.06 -17.67 15.98
C ASP A 80 -21.24 -18.76 15.26
N ALA A 81 -21.52 -18.97 13.97
CA ALA A 81 -20.83 -19.91 13.10
C ALA A 81 -19.34 -19.54 12.83
N GLN A 82 -18.90 -18.36 13.26
CA GLN A 82 -17.56 -17.82 13.03
C GLN A 82 -16.75 -17.72 14.33
N SER A 83 -17.16 -18.45 15.37
CA SER A 83 -16.35 -18.60 16.58
C SER A 83 -15.07 -19.38 16.28
N GLY A 84 -13.92 -18.79 16.60
CA GLY A 84 -12.61 -19.38 16.33
C GLY A 84 -11.48 -18.35 16.30
N SER A 85 -10.29 -18.79 15.89
CA SER A 85 -9.13 -17.93 15.63
C SER A 85 -8.82 -17.93 14.14
N TYR A 86 -8.60 -16.73 13.59
CA TYR A 86 -8.26 -16.52 12.19
C TYR A 86 -6.94 -15.76 12.09
N THR A 87 -6.06 -16.15 11.17
CA THR A 87 -4.71 -15.60 10.98
C THR A 87 -4.44 -15.35 9.50
#